data_AF-A0A966VRB1-F1
#
_entry.id   AF-A0A966VRB1-F1
#
_cell.length_a   1.000
_cell.length_b   1.000
_cell.length_c   1.000
_cell.angle_alpha   90.00
_cell.angle_beta   90.00
_cell.angle_gamma   90.00
#
_symmetry.space_group_name_H-M   'P 1'
#
loop_
_entity.id
_entity.type
_entity.pdbx_description
1 polymer ?
#
loop_
_entity_poly.entity_id
_entity_poly.type
_entity_poly.pdbx_seq_one_letter_code
_entity_poly.pdbx_strand_id
1 'polypeptide(L)'
;MNFIRESIFASALRAFSSAFLGILGALLGFGVFFTVMSITLLPSKDIPPPKHIFYNQPRADGTLSTKINEPTFLRINVDSTIGTPGCNAESLNSLILQIDQMIPPGQLKGILVYLNTPGGSAIDSYNMYISIKQLKERLKIPVYGFVDGMCASGGVFISSACDKMFSTPPSILGSVGVRMGPFFNVTTFLKNYGVDSLNISTKNKIHLDPFTPWTPNEQDFFKPVLDGLYNQFVDAVVDGRTPDGMTKEQYRAKLLDIGANIYMSQDAVQYGFTNDPNATLQTALRALTEAGGVRDMEYRFVMASYVPPFNLSGVQSLLTKGKFVHEHRLAGDNVQEIQNDRFLAIYP
;
A
#
# COMPACT_ATOMS: atom_id res chain seq x y z
N MET A 1 22.49 66.50 38.40
CA MET A 1 22.52 65.30 37.54
C MET A 1 23.73 64.46 37.94
N ASN A 2 23.53 63.40 38.73
CA ASN A 2 24.60 62.46 39.07
C ASN A 2 24.66 61.38 37.98
N PHE A 3 25.62 61.50 37.06
CA PHE A 3 25.96 60.38 36.17
C PHE A 3 26.70 59.34 37.01
N ILE A 4 26.03 58.22 37.31
CA ILE A 4 26.68 57.05 37.91
C ILE A 4 27.70 56.56 36.87
N ARG A 5 28.98 56.87 37.08
CA ARG A 5 30.07 56.37 36.24
C ARG A 5 30.22 54.88 36.54
N GLU A 6 29.78 54.06 35.60
CA GLU A 6 30.05 52.63 35.65
C GLU A 6 31.58 52.41 35.66
N SER A 7 32.05 51.51 36.53
CA SER A 7 33.47 51.18 36.59
C SER A 7 33.95 50.72 35.22
N ILE A 8 35.07 51.28 34.75
CA ILE A 8 35.72 50.90 33.48
C ILE A 8 35.90 49.38 33.41
N PHE A 9 36.20 48.75 34.55
CA PHE A 9 36.34 47.30 34.65
C PHE A 9 35.03 46.57 34.39
N ALA A 10 33.90 47.03 34.95
CA ALA A 10 32.60 46.42 34.73
C ALA A 10 32.14 46.53 33.28
N SER A 11 32.39 47.70 32.65
CA SER A 11 32.10 47.91 31.23
C SER A 11 32.97 47.03 30.33
N ALA A 12 34.27 46.93 30.62
CA ALA A 12 35.19 46.07 29.89
C ALA A 12 34.85 44.59 30.03
N LEU A 13 34.51 44.13 31.24
CA LEU A 13 34.12 42.73 31.48
C LEU A 13 32.83 42.37 30.75
N ARG A 14 31.84 43.28 30.71
CA ARG A 14 30.59 43.08 29.98
C ARG A 14 30.84 42.99 28.47
N ALA A 15 31.62 43.91 27.92
CA ALA A 15 31.99 43.90 26.49
C ALA A 15 32.73 42.62 26.11
N PHE A 16 33.70 42.20 26.93
CA PHE A 16 34.43 40.95 26.75
C PHE A 16 33.49 39.74 26.80
N SER A 17 32.61 39.65 27.80
CA SER A 17 31.67 38.53 27.96
C SER A 17 30.69 38.45 26.79
N SER A 18 30.17 39.58 26.31
CA SER A 18 29.28 39.61 25.16
C SER A 18 29.98 39.18 23.87
N ALA A 19 31.24 39.60 23.67
CA ALA A 19 32.01 39.21 22.50
C ALA A 19 32.38 37.72 22.55
N PHE A 20 32.81 37.23 23.72
CA PHE A 20 33.16 35.84 23.94
C PHE A 20 31.95 34.90 23.74
N LEU A 21 30.81 35.22 24.34
CA LEU A 21 29.58 34.44 24.16
C LEU A 21 29.05 34.53 22.72
N GLY A 22 29.19 35.68 22.06
CA GLY A 22 28.84 35.84 20.65
C GLY A 22 29.69 34.96 19.73
N ILE A 23 31.01 34.89 19.96
CA ILE A 23 31.93 34.03 19.21
C ILE A 23 31.65 32.55 19.51
N LEU A 24 31.43 32.18 20.77
CA LEU A 24 31.09 30.81 21.15
C LEU A 24 29.77 30.36 20.51
N GLY A 25 28.76 31.24 20.51
CA GLY A 25 27.47 31.00 19.86
C GLY A 25 27.61 30.84 18.35
N ALA A 26 28.43 31.66 17.70
CA ALA A 26 28.73 31.53 16.27
C ALA A 26 29.44 30.19 15.95
N LEU A 27 30.44 29.80 16.76
CA LEU A 27 31.15 28.53 16.59
C LEU A 27 30.24 27.30 16.77
N LEU A 28 29.36 27.33 17.76
CA LEU A 28 28.33 26.28 17.94
C LEU A 28 27.35 26.27 16.77
N GLY A 29 26.90 27.43 16.31
CA GLY A 29 26.02 27.57 15.15
C GLY A 29 26.66 27.01 13.87
N PHE A 30 27.92 27.33 13.60
CA PHE A 30 28.69 26.75 12.50
C PHE A 30 28.88 25.24 12.67
N GLY A 31 29.17 24.75 13.88
CA GLY A 31 29.31 23.32 14.13
C GLY A 31 28.02 22.55 13.80
N VAL A 32 26.87 23.06 14.22
CA VAL A 32 25.56 22.47 13.87
C VAL A 32 25.31 22.56 12.37
N PHE A 33 25.56 23.72 11.76
CA PHE A 33 25.37 23.95 10.33
C PHE A 33 26.22 23.01 9.47
N PHE A 34 27.52 22.87 9.76
CA PHE A 34 28.41 21.96 9.03
C PHE A 34 28.07 20.49 9.27
N THR A 35 27.57 20.13 10.45
CA THR A 35 27.09 18.76 10.72
C THR A 35 25.85 18.44 9.87
N VAL A 36 24.87 19.34 9.84
CA VAL A 36 23.67 19.20 9.00
C VAL A 36 24.02 19.21 7.51
N MET A 37 24.90 20.11 7.08
CA MET A 37 25.35 20.20 5.68
C MET A 37 26.13 18.96 5.24
N SER A 38 26.94 18.38 6.13
CA SER A 38 27.64 17.11 5.89
C SER A 38 26.66 15.95 5.72
N ILE A 39 25.58 15.91 6.50
CA ILE A 39 24.50 14.90 6.34
C ILE A 39 23.81 15.04 4.97
N THR A 40 23.60 16.27 4.48
CA THR A 40 22.96 16.51 3.17
C THR A 40 23.88 16.28 1.96
N LEU A 41 25.20 16.39 2.14
CA LEU A 41 26.21 16.18 1.10
C LEU A 41 26.72 14.73 1.06
N LEU A 42 26.27 13.86 1.98
CA LEU A 42 26.52 12.44 1.85
C LEU A 42 25.96 12.01 0.48
N PRO A 43 26.77 11.40 -0.41
CA PRO A 43 26.25 10.82 -1.63
C PRO A 43 25.14 9.86 -1.22
N SER A 44 24.05 9.80 -2.01
CA SER A 44 23.00 8.79 -1.86
C SER A 44 23.65 7.42 -2.06
N LYS A 45 24.32 6.90 -1.03
CA LYS A 45 24.78 5.52 -0.99
C LYS A 45 23.52 4.70 -1.16
N ASP A 46 23.57 3.83 -2.17
CA ASP A 46 22.60 2.82 -2.54
C ASP A 46 21.57 2.64 -1.43
N ILE A 47 20.37 3.21 -1.61
CA ILE A 47 19.27 2.95 -0.68
C ILE A 47 19.16 1.42 -0.68
N PRO A 48 19.46 0.74 0.43
CA PRO A 48 19.47 -0.70 0.43
C PRO A 48 18.08 -1.16 0.00
N PRO A 49 17.97 -2.24 -0.81
CA PRO A 49 16.69 -2.73 -1.24
C PRO A 49 15.80 -2.95 -0.01
N PRO A 50 14.49 -2.70 -0.13
CA PRO A 50 13.58 -2.87 0.99
C PRO A 50 13.77 -4.24 1.64
N LYS A 51 13.97 -4.23 2.95
CA LYS A 51 14.29 -5.43 3.71
C LYS A 51 13.00 -6.02 4.23
N HIS A 52 12.75 -7.30 3.91
CA HIS A 52 11.68 -8.04 4.57
C HIS A 52 12.22 -8.69 5.83
N ILE A 53 11.52 -8.49 6.94
CA ILE A 53 11.78 -9.21 8.19
C ILE A 53 10.75 -10.33 8.29
N PHE A 54 11.21 -11.55 8.52
CA PHE A 54 10.37 -12.72 8.70
C PHE A 54 10.13 -12.97 10.19
N TYR A 55 8.86 -13.06 10.57
CA TYR A 55 8.44 -13.38 11.93
C TYR A 55 7.73 -14.72 11.93
N ASN A 56 8.11 -15.60 12.86
CA ASN A 56 7.33 -16.81 13.10
C ASN A 56 5.95 -16.40 13.62
N GLN A 57 4.93 -17.05 13.08
CA GLN A 57 3.53 -16.86 13.42
C GLN A 57 3.00 -18.13 14.10
N PRO A 58 1.99 -18.00 14.97
CA PRO A 58 1.31 -19.16 15.50
C PRO A 58 0.76 -20.05 14.38
N ARG A 59 0.87 -21.36 14.59
CA ARG A 59 0.21 -22.40 13.81
C ARG A 59 -1.30 -22.35 14.03
N ALA A 60 -2.05 -23.17 13.30
CA ALA A 60 -3.50 -23.22 13.42
C ALA A 60 -4.04 -23.73 14.77
N ASP A 61 -3.19 -24.29 15.65
CA ASP A 61 -3.52 -24.65 17.04
C ASP A 61 -3.08 -23.59 18.06
N GLY A 62 -2.47 -22.48 17.60
CA GLY A 62 -1.93 -21.42 18.45
C GLY A 62 -0.49 -21.65 18.93
N THR A 63 0.16 -22.78 18.61
CA THR A 63 1.56 -23.03 19.00
C THR A 63 2.54 -22.35 18.03
N LEU A 64 3.76 -22.05 18.51
CA LEU A 64 4.81 -21.42 17.70
C LEU A 64 5.95 -22.41 17.45
N SER A 65 6.50 -22.43 16.23
CA SER A 65 7.75 -23.12 15.93
C SER A 65 8.78 -22.17 15.33
N THR A 66 10.03 -22.39 15.73
CA THR A 66 11.20 -21.62 15.28
C THR A 66 12.20 -22.49 14.50
N LYS A 67 11.89 -23.77 14.29
CA LYS A 67 12.79 -24.71 13.61
C LYS A 67 12.86 -24.38 12.11
N ILE A 68 14.05 -24.03 11.63
CA ILE A 68 14.27 -23.56 10.26
C ILE A 68 14.04 -24.65 9.19
N ASN A 69 14.31 -25.91 9.53
CA ASN A 69 14.26 -27.04 8.61
C ASN A 69 12.88 -27.72 8.52
N GLU A 70 11.85 -27.14 9.14
CA GLU A 70 10.47 -27.63 9.01
C GLU A 70 9.82 -27.12 7.71
N PRO A 71 8.85 -27.89 7.17
CA PRO A 71 7.89 -27.39 6.19
C PRO A 71 7.41 -26.00 6.56
N THR A 72 7.51 -25.05 5.64
CA THR A 72 7.25 -23.64 5.89
C THR A 72 6.06 -23.17 5.08
N PHE A 73 5.15 -22.45 5.73
CA PHE A 73 4.06 -21.75 5.09
C PHE A 73 4.31 -20.24 5.20
N LEU A 74 4.12 -19.50 4.11
CA LEU A 74 4.39 -18.06 4.05
C LEU A 74 3.09 -17.26 4.04
N ARG A 75 2.96 -16.28 4.93
CA ARG A 75 1.92 -15.25 4.86
C ARG A 75 2.44 -14.03 4.10
N ILE A 76 1.68 -13.62 3.09
CA ILE A 76 1.86 -12.37 2.36
C ILE A 76 0.67 -11.46 2.72
N ASN A 77 0.94 -10.26 3.24
CA ASN A 77 -0.12 -9.31 3.60
C ASN A 77 -0.37 -8.32 2.45
N VAL A 78 -1.64 -8.19 2.09
CA VAL A 78 -2.19 -7.11 1.27
C VAL A 78 -3.18 -6.36 2.17
N ASP A 79 -2.63 -5.54 3.05
CA ASP A 79 -3.32 -4.92 4.19
C ASP A 79 -3.13 -3.40 4.19
N SER A 80 -3.57 -2.77 3.11
CA SER A 80 -3.62 -1.32 2.89
C SER A 80 -4.18 -1.04 1.48
N THR A 81 -4.18 0.22 1.07
CA THR A 81 -4.37 0.60 -0.33
C THR A 81 -3.20 0.11 -1.18
N ILE A 82 -3.49 -0.57 -2.28
CA ILE A 82 -2.48 -1.11 -3.20
C ILE A 82 -1.79 0.04 -3.96
N GLY A 83 -0.47 0.00 -4.03
CA GLY A 83 0.39 1.06 -4.58
C GLY A 83 1.01 1.95 -3.51
N THR A 84 0.65 1.78 -2.24
CA THR A 84 1.33 2.43 -1.11
C THR A 84 2.62 1.68 -0.73
N PRO A 85 3.58 2.34 -0.04
CA PRO A 85 4.79 1.67 0.42
C PRO A 85 4.49 0.41 1.24
N GLY A 86 5.12 -0.71 0.89
CA GLY A 86 4.91 -2.01 1.55
C GLY A 86 3.72 -2.81 1.04
N CYS A 87 2.76 -2.19 0.34
CA CYS A 87 1.60 -2.85 -0.27
C CYS A 87 1.57 -2.57 -1.78
N ASN A 88 2.62 -2.98 -2.49
CA ASN A 88 2.80 -2.76 -3.93
C ASN A 88 3.61 -3.89 -4.59
N ALA A 89 3.72 -3.86 -5.92
CA ALA A 89 4.39 -4.92 -6.67
C ALA A 89 5.90 -4.99 -6.39
N GLU A 90 6.56 -3.84 -6.18
CA GLU A 90 7.99 -3.79 -5.85
C GLU A 90 8.30 -4.51 -4.55
N SER A 91 7.49 -4.27 -3.51
CA SER A 91 7.65 -4.90 -2.20
C SER A 91 7.43 -6.41 -2.29
N LEU A 92 6.41 -6.86 -3.03
CA LEU A 92 6.18 -8.29 -3.24
C LEU A 92 7.32 -8.94 -4.02
N ASN A 93 7.81 -8.32 -5.09
CA ASN A 93 8.90 -8.87 -5.88
C ASN A 93 10.20 -8.95 -5.07
N SER A 94 10.47 -7.94 -4.25
CA SER A 94 11.61 -7.95 -3.32
C SER A 94 11.51 -9.10 -2.32
N LEU A 95 10.31 -9.36 -1.77
CA LEU A 95 10.04 -10.52 -0.93
C LEU A 95 10.33 -11.83 -1.68
N ILE A 96 9.81 -11.98 -2.90
CA ILE A 96 9.98 -13.20 -3.70
C ILE A 96 11.46 -13.50 -3.96
N LEU A 97 12.27 -12.48 -4.25
CA LEU A 97 13.72 -12.62 -4.44
C LEU A 97 14.47 -12.99 -3.15
N GLN A 98 13.91 -12.63 -1.99
CA GLN A 98 14.50 -12.92 -0.67
C GLN A 98 14.01 -14.24 -0.06
N ILE A 99 13.01 -14.92 -0.65
CA ILE A 99 12.43 -16.16 -0.10
C ILE A 99 13.51 -17.22 0.16
N ASP A 100 14.40 -17.47 -0.80
CA ASP A 100 15.39 -18.55 -0.69
C ASP A 100 16.50 -18.24 0.34
N GLN A 101 16.65 -16.97 0.74
CA GLN A 101 17.59 -16.58 1.82
C GLN A 101 17.04 -16.96 3.21
N MET A 102 15.73 -17.07 3.36
CA MET A 102 15.04 -17.23 4.66
C MET A 102 14.32 -18.58 4.79
N ILE A 103 13.95 -19.18 3.66
CA ILE A 103 13.28 -20.47 3.57
C ILE A 103 14.15 -21.38 2.72
N PRO A 104 14.69 -22.47 3.29
CA PRO A 104 15.53 -23.38 2.52
C PRO A 104 14.79 -23.93 1.29
N PRO A 105 15.50 -24.17 0.17
CA PRO A 105 14.89 -24.72 -1.04
C PRO A 105 14.07 -25.98 -0.75
N GLY A 106 12.86 -26.05 -1.30
CA GLY A 106 11.93 -27.17 -1.11
C GLY A 106 11.17 -27.18 0.22
N GLN A 107 11.44 -26.26 1.16
CA GLN A 107 10.71 -26.17 2.42
C GLN A 107 9.43 -25.34 2.34
N LEU A 108 9.32 -24.38 1.42
CA LEU A 108 8.06 -23.65 1.23
C LEU A 108 6.99 -24.61 0.69
N LYS A 109 5.94 -24.87 1.48
CA LYS A 109 4.85 -25.82 1.17
C LYS A 109 3.51 -25.16 0.85
N GLY A 110 3.38 -23.85 1.05
CA GLY A 110 2.18 -23.12 0.70
C GLY A 110 2.26 -21.65 1.07
N ILE A 111 1.37 -20.86 0.46
CA ILE A 111 1.27 -19.41 0.68
C ILE A 111 -0.15 -19.06 1.12
N LEU A 112 -0.26 -18.25 2.16
CA LEU A 112 -1.49 -17.59 2.55
C LEU A 112 -1.41 -16.10 2.14
N VAL A 113 -2.28 -15.67 1.24
CA VAL A 113 -2.45 -14.25 0.89
C VAL A 113 -3.52 -13.66 1.81
N TYR A 114 -3.08 -12.90 2.80
CA TYR A 114 -3.98 -12.19 3.71
C TYR A 114 -4.46 -10.89 3.05
N LEU A 115 -5.77 -10.66 3.01
CA LEU A 115 -6.40 -9.56 2.30
C LEU A 115 -7.26 -8.72 3.24
N ASN A 116 -6.90 -7.46 3.35
CA ASN A 116 -7.70 -6.39 3.93
C ASN A 116 -7.39 -5.10 3.17
N THR A 117 -8.00 -4.95 1.99
CA THR A 117 -7.68 -3.87 1.06
C THR A 117 -8.91 -3.38 0.30
N PRO A 118 -9.07 -2.06 0.13
CA PRO A 118 -10.08 -1.49 -0.77
C PRO A 118 -9.69 -1.58 -2.25
N GLY A 119 -8.50 -2.10 -2.57
CA GLY A 119 -7.91 -2.04 -3.91
C GLY A 119 -6.87 -0.92 -4.02
N GLY A 120 -6.69 -0.38 -5.22
CA GLY A 120 -5.73 0.72 -5.45
C GLY A 120 -5.21 0.74 -6.88
N SER A 121 -3.89 0.91 -7.02
CA SER A 121 -3.18 0.95 -8.30
C SER A 121 -3.46 -0.30 -9.15
N ALA A 122 -4.08 -0.13 -10.31
CA ALA A 122 -4.38 -1.22 -11.24
C ALA A 122 -3.12 -1.94 -11.73
N ILE A 123 -2.03 -1.19 -11.94
CA ILE A 123 -0.74 -1.75 -12.38
C ILE A 123 -0.13 -2.61 -11.27
N ASP A 124 -0.12 -2.14 -10.03
CA ASP A 124 0.39 -2.92 -8.90
C ASP A 124 -0.45 -4.16 -8.66
N SER A 125 -1.78 -4.05 -8.73
CA SER A 125 -2.67 -5.22 -8.60
C SER A 125 -2.39 -6.28 -9.66
N TYR A 126 -2.25 -5.90 -10.94
CA TYR A 126 -1.91 -6.82 -12.02
C TYR A 126 -0.54 -7.47 -11.80
N ASN A 127 0.49 -6.68 -11.49
CA ASN A 127 1.84 -7.19 -11.30
C ASN A 127 1.92 -8.13 -10.08
N MET A 128 1.20 -7.82 -9.00
CA MET A 128 1.12 -8.70 -7.84
C MET A 128 0.39 -10.01 -8.16
N TYR A 129 -0.74 -9.95 -8.88
CA TYR A 129 -1.43 -11.13 -9.40
C TYR A 129 -0.50 -12.04 -10.21
N ILE A 130 0.21 -11.48 -11.19
CA ILE A 130 1.13 -12.24 -12.04
C ILE A 130 2.28 -12.82 -11.23
N SER A 131 2.84 -12.06 -10.30
CA SER A 131 3.99 -12.51 -9.49
C SER A 131 3.61 -13.69 -8.58
N ILE A 132 2.44 -13.65 -7.94
CA ILE A 132 1.94 -14.77 -7.13
C ILE A 132 1.62 -15.98 -8.01
N LYS A 133 0.98 -15.76 -9.17
CA LYS A 133 0.66 -16.83 -10.13
C LYS A 133 1.93 -17.54 -10.63
N GLN A 134 2.95 -16.79 -11.04
CA GLN A 134 4.24 -17.33 -11.48
C GLN A 134 4.97 -18.06 -10.35
N LEU A 135 4.93 -17.53 -9.12
CA LEU A 135 5.51 -18.18 -7.96
C LEU A 135 4.84 -19.53 -7.67
N LYS A 136 3.51 -19.56 -7.72
CA LYS A 136 2.69 -20.77 -7.59
C LYS A 136 3.07 -21.82 -8.63
N GLU A 137 3.13 -21.43 -9.90
CA GLU A 137 3.47 -22.33 -11.02
C GLU A 137 4.91 -22.86 -10.91
N ARG A 138 5.86 -21.99 -10.56
CA ARG A 138 7.27 -22.35 -10.38
C ARG A 138 7.48 -23.35 -9.25
N LEU A 139 6.83 -23.13 -8.10
CA LEU A 139 7.04 -23.93 -6.90
C LEU A 139 6.07 -25.12 -6.78
N LYS A 140 4.98 -25.12 -7.53
CA LYS A 140 3.92 -26.14 -7.49
C LYS A 140 3.36 -26.34 -6.07
N ILE A 141 3.09 -25.24 -5.40
CA ILE A 141 2.55 -25.20 -4.03
C ILE A 141 1.16 -24.57 -4.01
N PRO A 142 0.28 -24.93 -3.06
CA PRO A 142 -1.00 -24.26 -2.90
C PRO A 142 -0.84 -22.80 -2.48
N VAL A 143 -1.69 -21.93 -3.03
CA VAL A 143 -1.84 -20.54 -2.64
C VAL A 143 -3.28 -20.28 -2.25
N TYR A 144 -3.54 -20.06 -0.96
CA TYR A 144 -4.88 -19.75 -0.46
C TYR A 144 -4.96 -18.28 -0.06
N GLY A 145 -6.11 -17.64 -0.24
CA GLY A 145 -6.37 -16.30 0.28
C GLY A 145 -7.28 -16.34 1.50
N PHE A 146 -7.07 -15.41 2.42
CA PHE A 146 -7.91 -15.21 3.60
C PHE A 146 -8.27 -13.73 3.72
N VAL A 147 -9.57 -13.44 3.70
CA VAL A 147 -10.11 -12.08 3.80
C VAL A 147 -10.61 -11.84 5.21
N ASP A 148 -10.08 -10.80 5.84
CA ASP A 148 -10.52 -10.34 7.16
C ASP A 148 -10.69 -8.82 7.15
N GLY A 149 -11.85 -8.39 6.65
CA GLY A 149 -12.17 -6.99 6.43
C GLY A 149 -12.66 -6.78 4.99
N MET A 150 -11.73 -6.56 4.06
CA MET A 150 -12.09 -6.27 2.67
C MET A 150 -11.18 -6.94 1.63
N CYS A 151 -11.80 -7.44 0.57
CA CYS A 151 -11.12 -7.83 -0.66
C CYS A 151 -11.87 -7.21 -1.85
N ALA A 152 -11.61 -5.93 -2.10
CA ALA A 152 -12.28 -5.17 -3.14
C ALA A 152 -11.32 -4.76 -4.26
N SER A 153 -11.84 -4.64 -5.48
CA SER A 153 -11.14 -4.12 -6.66
C SER A 153 -9.79 -4.80 -6.85
N GLY A 154 -8.67 -4.08 -6.76
CA GLY A 154 -7.33 -4.65 -6.86
C GLY A 154 -7.07 -5.86 -5.96
N GLY A 155 -7.74 -5.96 -4.81
CA GLY A 155 -7.71 -7.15 -3.95
C GLY A 155 -8.23 -8.41 -4.64
N VAL A 156 -9.36 -8.30 -5.36
CA VAL A 156 -9.94 -9.42 -6.14
C VAL A 156 -9.03 -9.79 -7.31
N PHE A 157 -8.37 -8.79 -7.91
CA PHE A 157 -7.38 -9.03 -8.96
C PHE A 157 -6.24 -9.91 -8.43
N ILE A 158 -5.64 -9.52 -7.30
CA ILE A 158 -4.56 -10.28 -6.65
C ILE A 158 -5.05 -11.67 -6.24
N SER A 159 -6.22 -11.76 -5.61
CA SER A 159 -6.77 -13.01 -5.10
C SER A 159 -7.15 -14.01 -6.20
N SER A 160 -7.22 -13.55 -7.46
CA SER A 160 -7.40 -14.43 -8.62
C SER A 160 -6.19 -15.35 -8.87
N ALA A 161 -5.05 -15.11 -8.21
CA ALA A 161 -3.93 -16.06 -8.21
C ALA A 161 -4.13 -17.22 -7.21
N CYS A 162 -5.07 -17.10 -6.26
CA CYS A 162 -5.31 -18.08 -5.20
C CYS A 162 -6.19 -19.24 -5.67
N ASP A 163 -5.83 -20.46 -5.27
CA ASP A 163 -6.58 -21.69 -5.53
C ASP A 163 -7.88 -21.75 -4.73
N LYS A 164 -7.86 -21.29 -3.48
CA LYS A 164 -9.03 -21.17 -2.61
C LYS A 164 -9.04 -19.84 -1.87
N MET A 165 -10.23 -19.35 -1.60
CA MET A 165 -10.48 -18.12 -0.85
C MET A 165 -11.35 -18.43 0.35
N PHE A 166 -10.97 -17.87 1.48
CA PHE A 166 -11.67 -17.96 2.75
C PHE A 166 -11.97 -16.54 3.21
N SER A 167 -13.10 -16.32 3.84
CA SER A 167 -13.45 -14.99 4.36
C SER A 167 -14.18 -15.10 5.69
N THR A 168 -13.99 -14.08 6.53
CA THR A 168 -14.79 -13.92 7.74
C THR A 168 -16.21 -13.45 7.38
N PRO A 169 -17.25 -13.80 8.16
CA PRO A 169 -18.62 -13.37 7.89
C PRO A 169 -18.83 -11.87 7.62
N PRO A 170 -18.21 -10.92 8.36
CA PRO A 170 -18.42 -9.50 8.13
C PRO A 170 -17.59 -8.93 6.96
N SER A 171 -16.79 -9.76 6.28
CA SER A 171 -15.94 -9.29 5.19
C SER A 171 -16.74 -8.85 3.98
N ILE A 172 -16.20 -7.86 3.26
CA ILE A 172 -16.76 -7.33 2.01
C ILE A 172 -15.85 -7.71 0.85
N LEU A 173 -16.43 -8.23 -0.22
CA LEU A 173 -15.70 -8.67 -1.41
C LEU A 173 -16.33 -8.12 -2.70
N GLY A 174 -15.55 -8.06 -3.77
CA GLY A 174 -16.03 -7.71 -5.12
C GLY A 174 -15.41 -6.42 -5.65
N SER A 175 -16.23 -5.53 -6.20
CA SER A 175 -15.79 -4.32 -6.90
C SER A 175 -14.89 -4.61 -8.11
N VAL A 176 -15.30 -5.57 -8.95
CA VAL A 176 -14.58 -5.87 -10.20
C VAL A 176 -14.85 -4.76 -11.21
N GLY A 177 -13.96 -3.78 -11.24
CA GLY A 177 -14.08 -2.60 -12.08
C GLY A 177 -12.83 -1.74 -12.05
N VAL A 178 -12.70 -0.88 -13.05
CA VAL A 178 -11.59 0.07 -13.18
C VAL A 178 -12.17 1.47 -13.33
N ARG A 179 -11.64 2.43 -12.58
CA ARG A 179 -12.02 3.83 -12.67
C ARG A 179 -10.78 4.70 -12.85
N MET A 180 -10.97 5.84 -13.50
CA MET A 180 -9.94 6.86 -13.67
C MET A 180 -10.50 8.19 -13.19
N GLY A 181 -9.80 8.85 -12.26
CA GLY A 181 -10.24 10.09 -11.61
C GLY A 181 -10.51 9.95 -10.10
N PRO A 182 -11.21 10.89 -9.45
CA PRO A 182 -11.92 12.02 -10.05
C PRO A 182 -10.95 13.04 -10.69
N PHE A 183 -11.44 13.70 -11.74
CA PHE A 183 -10.80 14.87 -12.33
C PHE A 183 -11.67 16.08 -12.02
N PHE A 184 -11.06 17.25 -11.86
CA PHE A 184 -11.77 18.49 -11.58
C PHE A 184 -11.39 19.54 -12.62
N ASN A 185 -12.39 20.20 -13.22
CA ASN A 185 -12.17 21.33 -14.10
C ASN A 185 -12.43 22.63 -13.33
N VAL A 186 -11.44 23.52 -13.27
CA VAL A 186 -11.52 24.77 -12.48
C VAL A 186 -11.60 26.02 -13.37
N THR A 187 -11.78 25.86 -14.69
CA THR A 187 -11.76 26.99 -15.63
C THR A 187 -12.82 28.05 -15.35
N THR A 188 -14.06 27.63 -15.07
CA THR A 188 -15.14 28.55 -14.70
C THR A 188 -14.84 29.31 -13.41
N PHE A 189 -14.22 28.63 -12.43
CA PHE A 189 -13.81 29.28 -11.18
C PHE A 189 -12.76 30.36 -11.45
N LEU A 190 -11.68 30.03 -12.16
CA LEU A 190 -10.61 30.99 -12.49
C LEU A 190 -11.12 32.20 -13.28
N LYS A 191 -11.98 31.95 -14.28
CA LYS A 191 -12.61 33.01 -15.08
C LYS A 191 -13.39 34.01 -14.21
N ASN A 192 -14.11 33.53 -13.20
CA ASN A 192 -14.89 34.39 -12.31
C ASN A 192 -14.02 35.32 -11.44
N TYR A 193 -12.72 35.00 -11.28
CA TYR A 193 -11.75 35.82 -10.56
C TYR A 193 -10.77 36.55 -11.50
N GLY A 194 -11.05 36.56 -12.81
CA GLY A 194 -10.20 37.24 -13.80
C GLY A 194 -8.82 36.59 -13.95
N VAL A 195 -8.69 35.29 -13.68
CA VAL A 195 -7.45 34.53 -13.87
C VAL A 195 -7.50 33.80 -15.21
N ASP A 196 -6.62 34.18 -16.12
CA ASP A 196 -6.45 33.52 -17.42
C ASP A 196 -5.39 32.41 -17.34
N SER A 197 -5.60 31.35 -18.13
CA SER A 197 -4.66 30.23 -18.29
C SER A 197 -4.22 30.14 -19.75
N LEU A 198 -2.91 29.99 -19.99
CA LEU A 198 -2.33 29.72 -21.31
C LEU A 198 -1.59 28.38 -21.26
N ASN A 199 -2.09 27.40 -22.00
CA ASN A 199 -1.45 26.10 -22.17
C ASN A 199 -0.86 25.97 -23.58
N ILE A 200 0.43 25.66 -23.67
CA ILE A 200 1.13 25.40 -24.94
C ILE A 200 1.58 23.94 -24.93
N SER A 201 1.04 23.14 -25.84
CA SER A 201 1.35 21.71 -25.89
C SER A 201 1.36 21.16 -27.31
N THR A 202 1.95 19.98 -27.46
CA THR A 202 1.75 19.14 -28.65
C THR A 202 0.37 18.46 -28.62
N LYS A 203 -0.02 17.83 -29.74
CA LYS A 203 -1.34 17.19 -29.91
C LYS A 203 -1.65 16.19 -28.79
N ASN A 204 -2.88 16.24 -28.26
CA ASN A 204 -3.43 15.33 -27.23
C ASN A 204 -2.64 15.28 -25.91
N LYS A 205 -1.87 16.34 -25.57
CA LYS A 205 -1.00 16.36 -24.37
C LYS A 205 -1.60 17.10 -23.16
N ILE A 206 -2.79 17.67 -23.30
CA ILE A 206 -3.49 18.45 -22.27
C ILE A 206 -4.83 17.83 -21.87
N HIS A 207 -5.03 16.55 -22.19
CA HIS A 207 -6.26 15.90 -21.81
C HIS A 207 -6.44 15.87 -20.29
N LEU A 208 -7.65 16.12 -19.81
CA LEU A 208 -7.99 16.19 -18.38
C LEU A 208 -7.25 17.28 -17.61
N ASP A 209 -6.63 18.26 -18.30
CA ASP A 209 -6.02 19.43 -17.68
C ASP A 209 -7.08 20.22 -16.89
N PRO A 210 -6.88 20.50 -15.60
CA PRO A 210 -7.88 21.20 -14.80
C PRO A 210 -8.04 22.68 -15.21
N PHE A 211 -7.08 23.24 -15.96
CA PHE A 211 -6.99 24.65 -16.31
C PHE A 211 -7.41 24.98 -17.75
N THR A 212 -7.83 23.97 -18.52
CA THR A 212 -8.33 24.13 -19.89
C THR A 212 -9.76 23.60 -19.97
N PRO A 213 -10.67 24.22 -20.74
CA PRO A 213 -12.00 23.67 -20.94
C PRO A 213 -11.90 22.27 -21.54
N TRP A 214 -12.52 21.29 -20.89
CA TRP A 214 -12.57 19.94 -21.44
C TRP A 214 -13.47 19.90 -22.68
N THR A 215 -13.10 19.05 -23.62
CA THR A 215 -13.87 18.80 -24.84
C THR A 215 -15.08 17.90 -24.55
N PRO A 216 -16.19 18.01 -25.31
CA PRO A 216 -17.38 17.19 -25.09
C PRO A 216 -17.13 15.66 -25.12
N ASN A 217 -16.13 15.23 -25.87
CA ASN A 217 -15.80 13.81 -26.11
C ASN A 217 -14.45 13.42 -25.49
N GLU A 218 -13.97 14.16 -24.49
CA GLU A 218 -12.68 13.90 -23.84
C GLU A 218 -12.59 12.49 -23.25
N GLN A 219 -13.73 11.98 -22.77
CA GLN A 219 -13.83 10.64 -22.19
C GLN A 219 -13.60 9.54 -23.22
N ASP A 220 -13.99 9.76 -24.49
CA ASP A 220 -13.85 8.76 -25.56
C ASP A 220 -12.39 8.43 -25.86
N PHE A 221 -11.47 9.37 -25.60
CA PHE A 221 -10.03 9.14 -25.75
C PHE A 221 -9.52 8.09 -24.76
N PHE A 222 -10.02 8.08 -23.53
CA PHE A 222 -9.56 7.18 -22.47
C PHE A 222 -10.40 5.91 -22.33
N LYS A 223 -11.61 5.90 -22.87
CA LYS A 223 -12.50 4.73 -22.78
C LYS A 223 -11.84 3.43 -23.28
N PRO A 224 -11.14 3.38 -24.42
CA PRO A 224 -10.44 2.17 -24.85
C PRO A 224 -9.35 1.70 -23.87
N VAL A 225 -8.69 2.64 -23.18
CA VAL A 225 -7.67 2.32 -22.17
C VAL A 225 -8.32 1.68 -20.94
N LEU A 226 -9.42 2.25 -20.44
CA LEU A 226 -10.19 1.68 -19.34
C LEU A 226 -10.77 0.32 -19.70
N ASP A 227 -11.35 0.18 -20.90
CA ASP A 227 -11.91 -1.07 -21.38
C ASP A 227 -10.84 -2.17 -21.50
N GLY A 228 -9.62 -1.82 -21.94
CA GLY A 228 -8.48 -2.74 -21.96
C GLY A 228 -8.09 -3.23 -20.56
N LEU A 229 -7.94 -2.31 -19.60
CA LEU A 229 -7.63 -2.65 -18.21
C LEU A 229 -8.74 -3.48 -17.55
N TYR A 230 -10.00 -3.13 -17.80
CA TYR A 230 -11.14 -3.85 -17.27
C TYR A 230 -11.21 -5.28 -17.82
N ASN A 231 -10.97 -5.47 -19.12
CA ASN A 231 -10.92 -6.80 -19.71
C ASN A 231 -9.82 -7.67 -19.09
N GLN A 232 -8.61 -7.13 -18.88
CA GLN A 232 -7.54 -7.86 -18.21
C GLN A 232 -7.91 -8.27 -16.78
N PHE A 233 -8.62 -7.40 -16.05
CA PHE A 233 -9.11 -7.73 -14.72
C PHE A 233 -10.16 -8.83 -14.78
N VAL A 234 -11.17 -8.72 -15.64
CA VAL A 234 -12.19 -9.77 -15.82
C VAL A 234 -11.55 -11.10 -16.24
N ASP A 235 -10.58 -11.08 -17.15
CA ASP A 235 -9.84 -12.28 -17.59
C ASP A 235 -9.15 -12.98 -16.41
N ALA A 236 -8.47 -12.21 -15.55
CA ALA A 236 -7.82 -12.76 -14.37
C ALA A 236 -8.82 -13.42 -13.40
N VAL A 237 -9.96 -12.77 -13.15
CA VAL A 237 -11.01 -13.31 -12.28
C VAL A 237 -11.64 -14.57 -12.89
N VAL A 238 -11.92 -14.56 -14.19
CA VAL A 238 -12.44 -15.73 -14.90
C VAL A 238 -11.44 -16.89 -14.81
N ASP A 239 -10.16 -16.64 -15.06
CA ASP A 239 -9.15 -17.70 -15.03
C ASP A 239 -8.93 -18.28 -13.64
N GLY A 240 -8.96 -17.44 -12.61
CA GLY A 240 -8.65 -17.86 -11.24
C GLY A 240 -9.83 -18.36 -10.43
N ARG A 241 -11.04 -17.87 -10.73
CA ARG A 241 -12.19 -17.92 -9.80
C ARG A 241 -13.49 -18.43 -10.42
N THR A 242 -13.49 -18.98 -11.64
CA THR A 242 -14.70 -19.61 -12.21
C THR A 242 -15.27 -20.63 -11.21
N PRO A 243 -16.52 -20.45 -10.75
CA PRO A 243 -17.16 -21.40 -9.85
C PRO A 243 -17.37 -22.75 -10.51
N ASP A 244 -17.32 -23.81 -9.70
CA ASP A 244 -17.66 -25.16 -10.14
C ASP A 244 -19.08 -25.18 -10.73
N GLY A 245 -19.23 -25.80 -11.90
CA GLY A 245 -20.51 -25.89 -12.61
C GLY A 245 -20.85 -24.70 -13.53
N MET A 246 -19.95 -23.73 -13.71
CA MET A 246 -20.07 -22.69 -14.74
C MET A 246 -18.94 -22.80 -15.78
N THR A 247 -19.23 -22.46 -17.03
CA THR A 247 -18.17 -22.23 -18.03
C THR A 247 -17.54 -20.86 -17.82
N LYS A 248 -16.33 -20.67 -18.37
CA LYS A 248 -15.64 -19.37 -18.34
C LYS A 248 -16.45 -18.27 -19.03
N GLU A 249 -17.16 -18.60 -20.10
CA GLU A 249 -17.99 -17.66 -20.86
C GLU A 249 -19.22 -17.22 -20.04
N GLN A 250 -19.89 -18.18 -19.39
CA GLN A 250 -21.01 -17.90 -18.49
C GLN A 250 -20.57 -17.00 -17.32
N TYR A 251 -19.44 -17.33 -16.71
CA TYR A 251 -18.91 -16.56 -15.60
C TYR A 251 -18.44 -15.16 -16.03
N ARG A 252 -17.81 -15.03 -17.20
CA ARG A 252 -17.48 -13.71 -17.79
C ARG A 252 -18.73 -12.85 -17.94
N ALA A 253 -19.79 -13.39 -18.56
CA ALA A 253 -21.05 -12.66 -18.74
C ALA A 253 -21.62 -12.20 -17.39
N LYS A 254 -21.58 -13.08 -16.38
CA LYS A 254 -22.01 -12.75 -15.01
C LYS A 254 -21.17 -11.62 -14.38
N LEU A 255 -19.85 -11.64 -14.56
CA LEU A 255 -18.97 -10.57 -14.04
C LEU A 255 -19.25 -9.23 -14.71
N LEU A 256 -19.49 -9.23 -16.02
CA LEU A 256 -19.84 -8.01 -16.77
C LEU A 256 -21.18 -7.41 -16.32
N ASP A 257 -22.15 -8.25 -15.97
CA ASP A 257 -23.45 -7.83 -15.45
C ASP A 257 -23.36 -7.20 -14.06
N ILE A 258 -22.62 -7.83 -13.14
CA ILE A 258 -22.50 -7.32 -11.77
C ILE A 258 -21.55 -6.12 -11.63
N GLY A 259 -20.56 -6.00 -12.53
CA GLY A 259 -19.56 -4.92 -12.54
C GLY A 259 -18.92 -4.66 -11.17
N ALA A 260 -18.83 -3.38 -10.80
CA ALA A 260 -18.12 -2.91 -9.61
C ALA A 260 -18.93 -3.02 -8.29
N ASN A 261 -19.99 -3.83 -8.25
CA ASN A 261 -20.77 -4.08 -7.04
C ASN A 261 -19.93 -4.79 -5.96
N ILE A 262 -20.28 -4.54 -4.70
CA ILE A 262 -19.67 -5.18 -3.52
C ILE A 262 -20.70 -6.06 -2.81
N TYR A 263 -20.19 -7.10 -2.15
CA TYR A 263 -21.00 -8.15 -1.55
C TYR A 263 -20.47 -8.52 -0.16
N MET A 264 -21.39 -8.82 0.74
CA MET A 264 -21.05 -9.48 2.01
C MET A 264 -20.50 -10.88 1.73
N SER A 265 -19.67 -11.38 2.63
CA SER A 265 -19.01 -12.69 2.54
C SER A 265 -19.97 -13.83 2.10
N GLN A 266 -21.16 -13.91 2.70
CA GLN A 266 -22.15 -14.96 2.39
C GLN A 266 -22.64 -14.90 0.93
N ASP A 267 -22.90 -13.69 0.43
CA ASP A 267 -23.37 -13.48 -0.93
C ASP A 267 -22.24 -13.62 -1.95
N ALA A 268 -21.01 -13.31 -1.54
CA ALA A 268 -19.82 -13.34 -2.40
C ALA A 268 -19.47 -14.76 -2.91
N VAL A 269 -19.95 -15.81 -2.23
CA VAL A 269 -19.76 -17.21 -2.65
C VAL A 269 -20.35 -17.48 -4.03
N GLN A 270 -21.55 -16.95 -4.31
CA GLN A 270 -22.23 -17.19 -5.59
C GLN A 270 -21.51 -16.57 -6.79
N TYR A 271 -20.59 -15.65 -6.52
CA TYR A 271 -19.77 -14.96 -7.50
C TYR A 271 -18.33 -15.49 -7.54
N GLY A 272 -18.00 -16.55 -6.78
CA GLY A 272 -16.66 -17.14 -6.76
C GLY A 272 -15.60 -16.30 -6.03
N PHE A 273 -15.98 -15.20 -5.38
CA PHE A 273 -15.04 -14.32 -4.67
C PHE A 273 -14.53 -14.96 -3.37
N THR A 274 -15.30 -15.86 -2.77
CA THR A 274 -14.88 -16.70 -1.64
C THR A 274 -15.42 -18.12 -1.80
N ASN A 275 -14.70 -19.11 -1.28
CA ASN A 275 -15.13 -20.52 -1.25
C ASN A 275 -15.77 -20.88 0.09
N ASP A 276 -15.31 -20.27 1.19
CA ASP A 276 -15.88 -20.45 2.53
C ASP A 276 -16.10 -19.07 3.18
N PRO A 277 -17.37 -18.63 3.31
CA PRO A 277 -17.69 -17.31 3.82
C PRO A 277 -17.72 -17.20 5.34
N ASN A 278 -17.56 -18.32 6.06
CA ASN A 278 -17.65 -18.39 7.52
C ASN A 278 -16.33 -18.90 8.13
N ALA A 279 -15.23 -18.66 7.44
CA ALA A 279 -13.92 -19.14 7.83
C ALA A 279 -13.29 -18.28 8.94
N THR A 280 -12.38 -18.91 9.68
CA THR A 280 -11.43 -18.23 10.55
C THR A 280 -10.03 -18.37 9.97
N LEU A 281 -9.08 -17.57 10.45
CA LEU A 281 -7.67 -17.73 10.05
C LEU A 281 -7.18 -19.15 10.35
N GLN A 282 -7.62 -19.75 11.47
CA GLN A 282 -7.23 -21.10 11.85
C GLN A 282 -7.75 -22.15 10.85
N THR A 283 -9.01 -22.05 10.41
CA THR A 283 -9.57 -23.01 9.44
C THR A 283 -8.92 -22.86 8.07
N ALA A 284 -8.66 -21.63 7.62
CA ALA A 284 -7.93 -21.37 6.38
C ALA A 284 -6.49 -21.93 6.42
N LEU A 285 -5.79 -21.77 7.55
CA LEU A 285 -4.44 -22.33 7.75
C LEU A 285 -4.43 -23.86 7.73
N ARG A 286 -5.39 -24.52 8.41
CA ARG A 286 -5.50 -25.99 8.38
C ARG A 286 -5.71 -26.49 6.96
N ALA A 287 -6.63 -25.87 6.22
CA ALA A 287 -6.90 -26.24 4.83
C ALA A 287 -5.66 -26.05 3.95
N LEU A 288 -4.89 -24.99 4.17
CA LEU A 288 -3.64 -24.73 3.44
C LEU A 288 -2.56 -25.77 3.79
N THR A 289 -2.41 -26.12 5.08
CA THR A 289 -1.38 -27.07 5.51
C THR A 289 -1.65 -28.47 4.98
N GLU A 290 -2.92 -28.88 5.01
CA GLU A 290 -3.37 -30.15 4.41
C GLU A 290 -3.09 -30.20 2.91
N ALA A 291 -3.39 -29.10 2.19
CA ALA A 291 -3.10 -28.99 0.75
C ALA A 291 -1.60 -28.99 0.45
N GLY A 292 -0.78 -28.47 1.37
CA GLY A 292 0.68 -28.50 1.30
C GLY A 292 1.30 -29.85 1.65
N GLY A 293 0.48 -30.87 1.94
CA GLY A 293 0.92 -32.21 2.28
C GLY A 293 1.45 -32.38 3.70
N VAL A 294 1.14 -31.44 4.61
CA VAL A 294 1.57 -31.48 6.01
C VAL A 294 0.36 -31.73 6.91
N ARG A 295 0.32 -32.90 7.55
CA ARG A 295 -0.80 -33.35 8.40
C ARG A 295 -0.47 -33.34 9.88
N ASP A 296 0.78 -33.61 10.22
CA ASP A 296 1.28 -33.53 11.58
C ASP A 296 1.79 -32.10 11.78
N MET A 297 1.51 -31.49 12.93
CA MET A 297 1.75 -30.06 13.25
C MET A 297 3.23 -29.63 13.21
N GLU A 298 4.10 -30.39 12.55
CA GLU A 298 5.51 -30.14 12.28
C GLU A 298 5.70 -29.21 11.07
N TYR A 299 5.20 -27.98 11.18
CA TYR A 299 5.50 -26.92 10.23
C TYR A 299 5.82 -25.61 10.93
N ARG A 300 6.42 -24.66 10.25
CA ARG A 300 6.48 -23.26 10.70
C ARG A 300 5.62 -22.38 9.79
N PHE A 301 4.95 -21.41 10.39
CA PHE A 301 4.25 -20.37 9.65
C PHE A 301 5.04 -19.08 9.81
N VAL A 302 5.37 -18.40 8.71
CA VAL A 302 6.17 -17.18 8.74
C VAL A 302 5.44 -16.06 8.02
N MET A 303 5.48 -14.86 8.57
CA MET A 303 5.01 -13.65 7.91
C MET A 303 6.22 -12.81 7.50
N ALA A 304 6.23 -12.33 6.26
CA ALA A 304 7.16 -11.29 5.85
C ALA A 304 6.53 -9.91 6.08
N SER A 305 7.23 -9.06 6.83
CA SER A 305 6.85 -7.65 6.99
C SER A 305 7.82 -6.76 6.23
N TYR A 306 7.28 -5.79 5.50
CA TYR A 306 8.07 -4.78 4.81
C TYR A 306 8.61 -3.77 5.82
N VAL A 307 9.92 -3.54 5.79
CA VAL A 307 10.55 -2.43 6.51
C VAL A 307 11.04 -1.42 5.50
N PRO A 308 10.48 -0.19 5.47
CA PRO A 308 10.95 0.84 4.57
C PRO A 308 12.43 1.13 4.85
N PRO A 309 13.25 1.35 3.82
CA PRO A 309 14.62 1.77 4.03
C PRO A 309 14.64 3.07 4.84
N PHE A 310 15.51 3.12 5.85
CA PHE A 310 15.64 4.30 6.69
C PHE A 310 16.04 5.51 5.84
N ASN A 311 15.15 6.52 5.75
CA ASN A 311 15.34 7.68 4.90
C ASN A 311 15.38 8.96 5.74
N LEU A 312 16.56 9.60 5.83
CA LEU A 312 16.77 10.87 6.52
C LEU A 312 16.08 12.07 5.83
N SER A 313 15.57 11.95 4.61
CA SER A 313 14.86 13.05 3.94
C SER A 313 13.57 13.47 4.67
N GLY A 314 12.97 12.58 5.47
CA GLY A 314 11.86 12.93 6.37
C GLY A 314 12.27 13.96 7.44
N VAL A 315 13.50 13.89 7.93
CA VAL A 315 14.10 14.87 8.86
C VAL A 315 14.32 16.22 8.16
N GLN A 316 14.66 16.20 6.86
CA GLN A 316 14.77 17.39 6.03
C GLN A 316 13.42 18.12 5.95
N SER A 317 12.30 17.39 5.79
CA SER A 317 10.95 17.96 5.80
C SER A 317 10.54 18.57 7.14
N LEU A 318 11.06 18.04 8.26
CA LEU A 318 10.86 18.57 9.61
C LEU A 318 11.64 19.86 9.83
N LEU A 319 12.83 19.98 9.25
CA LEU A 319 13.69 21.17 9.37
C LEU A 319 13.31 22.29 8.39
N THR A 320 12.69 21.98 7.24
CA THR A 320 12.26 22.98 6.25
C THR A 320 10.78 23.37 6.35
N LYS A 321 10.01 22.80 7.29
CA LYS A 321 8.61 23.18 7.54
C LYS A 321 8.50 24.45 8.40
N GLY A 322 9.05 25.54 7.90
CA GLY A 322 8.52 26.88 8.15
C GLY A 322 7.35 27.16 7.20
N LYS A 323 6.32 26.31 7.18
CA LYS A 323 5.09 26.59 6.43
C LYS A 323 4.16 27.38 7.35
N PHE A 324 3.96 28.66 7.06
CA PHE A 324 2.72 29.34 7.48
C PHE A 324 1.57 28.64 6.78
N VAL A 325 0.88 27.76 7.51
CA VAL A 325 -0.38 27.16 7.05
C VAL A 325 -1.47 28.15 7.42
N HIS A 326 -2.04 28.86 6.44
CA HIS A 326 -3.39 29.38 6.62
C HIS A 326 -4.34 28.18 6.56
N GLU A 327 -4.66 27.64 7.73
CA GLU A 327 -5.78 26.71 7.87
C GLU A 327 -7.08 27.49 7.65
N HIS A 328 -7.63 27.40 6.45
CA HIS A 328 -9.08 27.49 6.31
C HIS A 328 -9.65 26.16 6.81
N ARG A 329 -10.16 26.16 8.05
CA ARG A 329 -11.04 25.08 8.54
C ARG A 329 -12.28 25.05 7.65
N LEU A 330 -12.28 24.14 6.69
CA LEU A 330 -13.52 23.55 6.21
C LEU A 330 -14.01 22.65 7.34
N ALA A 331 -15.18 22.93 7.90
CA ALA A 331 -15.76 22.18 9.00
C ALA A 331 -15.86 20.69 8.61
N GLY A 332 -15.22 19.83 9.40
CA GLY A 332 -15.24 18.39 9.19
C GLY A 332 -14.15 17.69 9.99
N ASP A 333 -14.31 17.63 11.32
CA ASP A 333 -13.44 16.87 12.23
C ASP A 333 -13.47 15.35 11.96
N ASN A 334 -14.18 14.89 10.93
CA ASN A 334 -14.44 13.48 10.64
C ASN A 334 -13.56 12.89 9.52
N VAL A 335 -12.68 13.66 8.88
CA VAL A 335 -11.86 13.12 7.76
C VAL A 335 -10.75 12.20 8.25
N GLN A 336 -10.22 12.43 9.47
CA GLN A 336 -9.19 11.56 10.06
C GLN A 336 -9.72 10.20 10.54
N GLU A 337 -10.99 10.10 10.96
CA GLU A 337 -11.56 8.79 11.38
C GLU A 337 -11.81 7.84 10.20
N ILE A 338 -12.01 8.36 8.99
CA ILE A 338 -12.14 7.55 7.75
C ILE A 338 -10.78 6.91 7.36
N GLN A 339 -9.66 7.40 7.90
CA GLN A 339 -8.31 6.91 7.58
C GLN A 339 -7.85 5.72 8.44
N ASN A 340 -8.65 5.25 9.40
CA ASN A 340 -8.25 4.16 10.30
C ASN A 340 -8.33 2.76 9.65
N ASP A 341 -7.83 2.54 8.42
CA ASP A 341 -7.61 1.24 7.72
C ASP A 341 -8.71 0.15 7.83
N ARG A 342 -9.89 0.52 8.34
CA ARG A 342 -11.01 -0.34 8.69
C ARG A 342 -12.23 0.32 8.07
N PHE A 343 -12.72 -0.30 7.01
CA PHE A 343 -13.82 0.23 6.22
C PHE A 343 -15.13 0.38 7.01
N LEU A 344 -15.32 -0.43 8.06
CA LEU A 344 -16.46 -0.37 8.97
C LEU A 344 -15.97 -0.19 10.41
N ALA A 345 -16.53 0.80 11.09
CA ALA A 345 -16.38 0.99 12.52
C ALA A 345 -17.74 0.80 13.20
N ILE A 346 -17.77 0.02 14.28
CA ILE A 346 -18.91 0.00 15.20
C ILE A 346 -18.61 1.07 16.23
N TYR A 347 -19.46 2.11 16.29
CA TYR A 347 -19.31 3.18 17.27
C TYR A 347 -19.37 2.59 18.69
N PRO A 348 -18.46 2.98 19.60
CA PRO A 348 -18.52 2.58 21.01
C PRO A 348 -19.74 3.16 21.73
#